data_AF-A0A946FFH4-F1
#
_entry.id   AF-A0A946FFH4-F1
#
_cell.length_a   1.000
_cell.length_b   1.000
_cell.length_c   1.000
_cell.angle_alpha   90.00
_cell.angle_beta   90.00
_cell.angle_gamma   90.00
#
_symmetry.space_group_name_H-M   'P 1'
#
loop_
_entity.id
_entity.type
_entity.pdbx_description
1 polymer ?
#
loop_
_entity_poly.entity_id
_entity_poly.type
_entity_poly.pdbx_seq_one_letter_code
_entity_poly.pdbx_strand_id
1 'polypeptide(L)'
;MQLSKEIFSFFKDLKKNNNRDWFTDHKSHFKSLEQQVKTFGEQLKDQLNTHDSIYRDVRFSKDKTPFKTHFGLTWHRTKPHYRGGYYLHLSPGNNFLACGFW
;
A
#
# COMPACT_ATOMS: atom_id res chain seq x y z
N MET A 1 -1.97 -18.24 2.64
CA MET A 1 -2.89 -17.15 3.05
C MET A 1 -4.07 -17.11 2.08
N GLN A 2 -5.31 -17.05 2.56
CA GLN A 2 -6.49 -17.02 1.69
C GLN A 2 -7.45 -15.93 2.14
N LEU A 3 -7.90 -15.14 1.18
CA LEU A 3 -8.98 -14.18 1.38
C LEU A 3 -10.32 -14.91 1.23
N SER A 4 -11.24 -14.68 2.16
CA SER A 4 -12.59 -15.27 2.09
C SER A 4 -13.30 -14.83 0.80
N LYS A 5 -13.97 -15.77 0.13
CA LYS A 5 -14.78 -15.46 -1.07
C LYS A 5 -16.03 -14.63 -0.74
N GLU A 6 -16.39 -14.54 0.54
CA GLU A 6 -17.54 -13.76 1.04
C GLU A 6 -17.45 -12.29 0.66
N ILE A 7 -16.23 -11.74 0.51
CA ILE A 7 -16.05 -10.35 0.03
C ILE A 7 -16.71 -10.12 -1.33
N PHE A 8 -16.60 -11.09 -2.23
CA PHE A 8 -17.20 -11.01 -3.56
C PHE A 8 -18.71 -11.18 -3.50
N SER A 9 -19.23 -12.01 -2.59
CA SER A 9 -20.66 -12.13 -2.34
C SER A 9 -21.24 -10.83 -1.78
N PHE A 10 -20.60 -10.26 -0.76
CA PHE A 10 -20.99 -8.97 -0.18
C PHE A 10 -21.06 -7.87 -1.23
N PHE A 11 -20.04 -7.75 -2.09
CA PHE A 11 -20.06 -6.73 -3.14
C PHE A 11 -21.08 -7.00 -4.25
N LYS A 12 -21.42 -8.26 -4.54
CA LYS A 12 -22.54 -8.59 -5.43
C LYS A 12 -23.87 -8.13 -4.84
N ASP A 13 -24.07 -8.31 -3.54
CA ASP A 13 -25.29 -7.91 -2.86
C ASP A 13 -25.38 -6.40 -2.68
N LEU A 14 -24.26 -5.74 -2.33
CA LEU A 14 -24.17 -4.29 -2.28
C LEU A 14 -24.48 -3.65 -3.64
N LYS A 15 -23.99 -4.24 -4.74
CA LYS A 15 -24.29 -3.76 -6.10
C LYS A 15 -25.79 -3.78 -6.40
N LYS A 16 -26.53 -4.76 -5.88
CA LYS A 16 -27.99 -4.86 -6.03
C LYS A 16 -28.74 -3.92 -5.08
N ASN A 17 -28.19 -3.69 -3.88
CA ASN A 17 -28.84 -2.98 -2.78
C ASN A 17 -28.07 -1.71 -2.38
N ASN A 18 -27.65 -0.90 -3.36
CA ASN A 18 -26.78 0.25 -3.16
C ASN A 18 -27.51 1.47 -2.56
N ASN A 19 -28.01 1.34 -1.34
CA ASN A 19 -28.67 2.40 -0.59
C ASN A 19 -28.18 2.41 0.87
N ARG A 20 -28.44 3.52 1.55
CA ARG A 20 -27.90 3.81 2.89
C ARG A 20 -28.44 2.89 3.98
N ASP A 21 -29.74 2.57 3.93
CA ASP A 21 -30.40 1.77 4.97
C ASP A 21 -29.88 0.33 4.93
N TRP A 22 -29.85 -0.26 3.74
CA TRP A 22 -29.27 -1.59 3.54
C TRP A 22 -27.82 -1.66 4.00
N PHE A 23 -26.99 -0.66 3.64
CA PHE A 23 -25.60 -0.64 4.10
C PHE A 23 -25.48 -0.49 5.62
N THR A 24 -26.38 0.26 6.25
CA THR A 24 -26.39 0.45 7.70
C THR A 24 -26.63 -0.88 8.41
N ASP A 25 -27.57 -1.69 7.93
CA ASP A 25 -27.86 -3.03 8.46
C ASP A 25 -26.71 -4.01 8.25
N HIS A 26 -25.96 -3.87 7.15
CA HIS A 26 -24.86 -4.77 6.79
C HIS A 26 -23.46 -4.24 7.15
N LYS A 27 -23.40 -3.12 7.88
CA LYS A 27 -22.15 -2.43 8.22
C LYS A 27 -21.20 -3.28 9.06
N SER A 28 -21.73 -4.07 9.98
CA SER A 28 -20.95 -4.97 10.84
C SER A 28 -20.25 -6.06 10.00
N HIS A 29 -20.98 -6.66 9.06
CA HIS A 29 -20.44 -7.64 8.11
C HIS A 29 -19.34 -7.02 7.24
N PHE A 30 -19.58 -5.81 6.68
CA PHE A 30 -18.56 -5.07 5.94
C PHE A 30 -17.30 -4.83 6.77
N LYS A 31 -17.44 -4.42 8.04
CA LYS A 31 -16.30 -4.13 8.92
C LYS A 31 -15.44 -5.37 9.20
N SER A 32 -16.07 -6.53 9.38
CA SER A 32 -15.35 -7.81 9.51
C SER A 32 -14.55 -8.13 8.25
N LEU A 33 -15.18 -8.01 7.08
CA LEU A 33 -14.53 -8.24 5.80
C LEU A 33 -13.40 -7.24 5.51
N GLU A 34 -13.61 -5.96 5.84
CA GLU A 34 -12.61 -4.89 5.70
C GLU A 34 -11.35 -5.23 6.49
N GLN A 35 -11.51 -5.73 7.72
CA GLN A 35 -10.38 -6.13 8.56
C GLN A 35 -9.61 -7.31 7.95
N GLN A 36 -10.31 -8.32 7.42
CA GLN A 36 -9.68 -9.45 6.74
C GLN A 36 -8.88 -9.01 5.51
N VAL A 37 -9.44 -8.12 4.68
CA VAL A 37 -8.76 -7.56 3.49
C VAL A 37 -7.52 -6.77 3.90
N LYS A 38 -7.59 -5.97 4.98
CA LYS A 38 -6.44 -5.21 5.50
C LYS A 38 -5.30 -6.12 5.92
N THR A 39 -5.60 -7.14 6.73
CA THR A 39 -4.59 -8.12 7.16
C THR A 39 -3.99 -8.87 5.96
N PHE A 40 -4.81 -9.23 4.96
CA PHE A 40 -4.34 -9.80 3.70
C PHE A 40 -3.40 -8.88 2.94
N GLY A 41 -3.75 -7.60 2.82
CA GLY A 41 -2.91 -6.61 2.16
C GLY A 41 -1.55 -6.43 2.84
N GLU A 42 -1.50 -6.42 4.17
CA GLU A 42 -0.25 -6.29 4.94
C GLU A 42 0.68 -7.49 4.72
N GLN A 43 0.16 -8.72 4.82
CA GLN A 43 0.97 -9.92 4.60
C GLN A 43 1.43 -10.05 3.15
N LEU A 44 0.57 -9.70 2.18
CA LEU A 44 0.96 -9.68 0.76
C LEU A 44 2.08 -8.65 0.52
N LYS A 45 1.97 -7.45 1.11
CA LYS A 45 3.02 -6.43 1.06
C LYS A 45 4.34 -6.97 1.61
N ASP A 46 4.32 -7.61 2.77
CA ASP A 46 5.54 -8.16 3.37
C ASP A 46 6.19 -9.22 2.47
N GLN A 47 5.38 -10.07 1.83
CA GLN A 47 5.88 -11.02 0.84
C GLN A 47 6.46 -10.32 -0.40
N LEU A 48 5.81 -9.27 -0.92
CA LEU A 48 6.33 -8.52 -2.07
C LEU A 48 7.64 -7.80 -1.74
N ASN A 49 7.80 -7.30 -0.52
CA ASN A 49 9.01 -6.64 -0.06
C ASN A 49 10.22 -7.58 0.07
N THR A 50 10.03 -8.92 0.02
CA THR A 50 11.18 -9.86 0.01
C THR A 50 12.00 -9.79 -1.27
N HIS A 51 11.48 -9.16 -2.33
CA HIS A 51 12.13 -9.02 -3.63
C HIS A 51 12.63 -7.58 -3.85
N ASP A 52 13.17 -6.94 -2.82
CA ASP A 52 13.85 -5.66 -2.97
C ASP A 52 15.06 -5.84 -3.88
N SER A 53 14.98 -5.23 -5.06
CA SER A 53 15.96 -5.40 -6.12
C SER A 53 16.72 -4.11 -6.44
N ILE A 54 18.01 -4.29 -6.73
CA ILE A 54 18.86 -3.25 -7.32
C ILE A 54 18.48 -2.94 -8.76
N TYR A 55 17.68 -3.78 -9.43
CA TYR A 55 17.20 -3.50 -10.79
C TYR A 55 16.25 -2.30 -10.82
N ARG A 56 16.40 -1.47 -11.84
CA ARG A 56 15.51 -0.35 -12.14
C ARG A 56 14.44 -0.78 -13.15
N ASP A 57 13.19 -0.39 -12.92
CA ASP A 57 12.20 -0.37 -14.00
C ASP A 57 12.48 0.83 -14.91
N VAL A 58 13.05 0.55 -16.08
CA VAL A 58 13.46 1.58 -17.04
C VAL A 58 12.50 1.70 -18.23
N ARG A 59 11.35 1.00 -18.24
CA ARG A 59 10.44 0.99 -19.40
C ARG A 59 10.06 2.40 -19.86
N PHE A 60 9.77 3.27 -18.91
CA PHE A 60 9.33 4.65 -19.17
C PHE A 60 10.40 5.72 -18.87
N SER A 61 11.58 5.32 -18.41
CA SER A 61 12.68 6.25 -18.12
C SER A 61 13.42 6.64 -19.41
N LYS A 62 13.86 7.90 -19.51
CA LYS A 62 14.80 8.33 -20.57
C LYS A 62 16.19 7.71 -20.35
N ASP A 63 16.62 7.64 -19.09
CA ASP A 63 17.84 6.95 -18.67
C ASP A 63 17.55 5.44 -18.51
N LYS A 64 18.25 4.62 -19.29
CA LYS A 64 18.07 3.16 -19.36
C LYS A 64 19.07 2.36 -18.52
N THR A 65 19.82 3.00 -17.63
CA THR A 65 20.77 2.28 -16.77
C THR A 65 20.03 1.24 -15.91
N PRO A 66 20.49 -0.03 -15.92
CA PRO A 66 19.70 -1.16 -15.40
C PRO A 66 19.68 -1.25 -13.87
N PHE A 67 20.61 -0.57 -13.19
CA PHE A 67 20.83 -0.70 -11.75
C PHE A 67 20.69 0.62 -11.01
N LYS A 68 20.21 0.55 -9.78
CA LYS A 68 20.22 1.67 -8.83
C LYS A 68 21.66 1.90 -8.36
N THR A 69 22.08 3.15 -8.34
CA THR A 69 23.36 3.61 -7.77
C THR A 69 23.20 4.28 -6.40
N HIS A 70 22.03 4.10 -5.79
CA HIS A 70 21.66 4.69 -4.51
C HIS A 70 20.71 3.77 -3.73
N PHE A 71 20.63 3.97 -2.42
CA PHE A 71 19.58 3.44 -1.57
C PHE A 71 18.56 4.52 -1.22
N GLY A 72 17.29 4.12 -1.18
CA GLY A 72 16.18 4.96 -0.75
C GLY A 72 15.44 4.30 0.40
N LEU A 73 15.31 5.01 1.53
CA LEU A 73 14.56 4.55 2.69
C LEU A 73 13.41 5.52 2.93
N THR A 74 12.24 5.00 3.28
CA THR A 74 11.06 5.82 3.59
C THR A 74 10.50 5.45 4.95
N TRP A 75 10.06 6.46 5.69
CA TRP A 75 9.38 6.28 6.97
C TRP A 75 8.14 7.16 7.04
N HIS A 76 7.07 6.63 7.60
CA HIS A 76 5.89 7.41 7.95
C HIS A 76 6.05 8.03 9.34
N ARG A 77 5.47 9.22 9.51
CA ARG A 77 5.32 9.82 10.85
C ARG A 77 4.20 9.13 11.62
N THR A 78 4.19 9.29 12.94
CA THR A 78 3.21 8.66 13.84
C THR A 78 1.78 9.10 13.50
N LYS A 79 0.98 8.18 12.99
CA LYS A 79 -0.45 8.39 12.73
C LYS A 79 -1.26 8.15 14.02
N PRO A 80 -2.41 8.83 14.23
CA PRO A 80 -3.02 9.83 13.34
C PRO A 80 -2.49 11.27 13.55
N HIS A 81 -1.61 11.48 14.53
CA HIS A 81 -1.22 12.83 14.97
C HIS A 81 -0.35 13.59 13.97
N TYR A 82 0.45 12.88 13.17
CA TYR A 82 1.38 13.49 12.22
C TYR A 82 1.19 12.88 10.83
N ARG A 83 0.90 13.76 9.86
CA ARG A 83 0.85 13.41 8.43
C ARG A 83 2.24 13.50 7.80
N GLY A 84 2.36 12.93 6.60
CA GLY A 84 3.59 12.96 5.81
C GLY A 84 4.59 11.86 6.18
N GLY A 85 5.80 12.00 5.64
CA GLY A 85 6.89 11.05 5.85
C GLY A 85 8.26 11.64 5.56
N TYR A 86 9.28 10.84 5.85
CA TYR A 86 10.68 11.12 5.57
C TYR A 86 11.18 10.20 4.47
N TYR A 87 12.08 10.71 3.64
CA TYR A 87 12.83 9.95 2.64
C TYR A 87 14.32 10.21 2.84
N LEU A 88 15.10 9.14 3.04
CA LEU A 88 16.55 9.20 3.05
C LEU A 88 17.09 8.65 1.74
N HIS A 89 17.96 9.43 1.10
CA HIS A 89 18.70 9.04 -0.09
C HIS A 89 20.17 8.89 0.26
N LEU A 90 20.74 7.73 -0.08
CA LEU A 90 22.15 7.42 0.14
C LEU A 90 22.82 7.11 -1.20
N SER A 91 23.77 7.96 -1.61
CA SER A 91 24.58 7.77 -2.82
C SER A 91 25.96 8.41 -2.65
N PRO A 92 27.00 7.92 -3.35
CA PRO A 92 28.32 8.54 -3.31
C PRO A 92 28.25 10.03 -3.74
N GLY A 93 28.62 10.95 -2.84
CA GLY A 93 28.70 12.38 -3.12
C GLY A 93 27.37 13.14 -3.15
N ASN A 94 26.22 12.47 -3.02
CA ASN A 94 24.91 13.12 -3.05
C ASN A 94 23.92 12.45 -2.08
N ASN A 95 24.10 12.70 -0.79
CA ASN A 95 23.22 12.19 0.27
C ASN A 95 22.26 13.30 0.72
N PHE A 96 20.98 12.98 0.92
CA PHE A 96 20.03 13.94 1.43
C PHE A 96 18.86 13.30 2.20
N LEU A 97 18.25 14.08 3.07
CA LEU A 97 17.01 13.77 3.77
C LEU A 97 15.93 14.73 3.28
N ALA A 98 14.81 14.20 2.82
CA ALA A 98 13.64 14.95 2.40
C ALA A 98 12.44 14.63 3.28
N CYS A 99 11.51 15.58 3.40
CA CYS A 99 10.21 15.38 4.05
C CYS A 99 9.09 15.92 3.17
N GLY A 100 7.93 15.28 3.21
CA GLY A 100 6.79 15.71 2.40
C GLY A 100 5.47 15.09 2.82
N PHE A 101 4.40 15.59 2.21
CA PHE A 101 3.04 15.10 2.33
C PHE A 101 2.56 14.67 0.95
N TRP A 102 1.80 13.58 0.91
CA TRP A 102 1.04 13.13 -0.25
C TRP A 102 -0.43 13.11 0.13
#